data_AF-A0A523HB71-F1
#
_entry.id   AF-A0A523HB71-F1
#
_cell.length_a   1.000
_cell.length_b   1.000
_cell.length_c   1.000
_cell.angle_alpha   90.00
_cell.angle_beta   90.00
_cell.angle_gamma   90.00
#
_symmetry.space_group_name_H-M   'P 1'
#
loop_
_entity.id
_entity.type
_entity.pdbx_description
1 polymer ?
#
loop_
_entity_poly.entity_id
_entity_poly.type
_entity_poly.pdbx_seq_one_letter_code
_entity_poly.pdbx_strand_id
1 'polypeptide(L)'
;VVLPYRNRVKSLSRIFQALRIAVNEELENLKSALEIGSNYLTTGGRMVVISYHSLEDRIVKTFFKHNSRRCVCPPDLPICVCGEPGLLKLLTKRSVQPLEEEIQRNPRSRSARLRAAEVLER
;
A
#
# COMPACT_ATOMS: atom_id res chain seq x y z
N VAL A 1 10.35 0.66 -30.54
CA VAL A 1 9.11 1.34 -30.10
C VAL A 1 9.20 2.81 -30.49
N VAL A 2 8.38 3.29 -31.43
CA VAL A 2 8.34 4.72 -31.80
C VAL A 2 7.43 5.45 -30.82
N LEU A 3 7.98 6.38 -30.04
CA LEU A 3 7.22 7.14 -29.03
C LEU A 3 6.82 8.52 -29.58
N PRO A 4 5.51 8.89 -29.54
CA PRO A 4 5.06 10.22 -29.97
C PRO A 4 5.72 11.33 -29.14
N TYR A 5 6.19 12.38 -29.81
CA TYR A 5 7.04 13.44 -29.25
C TYR A 5 6.48 14.05 -27.94
N ARG A 6 5.17 14.35 -27.92
CA ARG A 6 4.47 14.95 -26.76
C ARG A 6 4.51 14.10 -25.48
N ASN A 7 4.76 12.79 -25.58
CA ASN A 7 4.75 11.88 -24.42
C ASN A 7 6.11 11.22 -24.16
N ARG A 8 7.17 11.59 -24.89
CA ARG A 8 8.45 10.88 -24.85
C ARG A 8 9.03 10.81 -23.43
N VAL A 9 9.06 11.93 -22.70
CA VAL A 9 9.57 11.98 -21.32
C VAL A 9 8.77 11.09 -20.38
N LYS A 10 7.43 11.20 -20.41
CA LYS A 10 6.52 10.40 -19.57
C LYS A 10 6.64 8.90 -19.87
N SER A 11 6.77 8.54 -21.13
CA SER A 11 6.95 7.15 -21.57
C SER A 11 8.30 6.59 -21.11
N LEU A 12 9.38 7.34 -21.25
CA LEU A 12 10.69 6.92 -20.74
C LEU A 12 10.67 6.74 -19.23
N SER A 13 10.11 7.69 -18.46
CA SER A 13 9.99 7.55 -17.00
C SER A 13 9.24 6.29 -16.59
N ARG A 14 8.17 5.91 -17.31
CA ARG A 14 7.43 4.66 -17.07
C ARG A 14 8.23 3.40 -17.39
N ILE A 15 9.02 3.43 -18.47
CA ILE A 15 9.89 2.30 -18.85
C ILE A 15 10.98 2.11 -17.78
N PHE A 16 11.68 3.18 -17.39
CA PHE A 16 12.69 3.11 -16.33
C PHE A 16 12.08 2.69 -14.99
N GLN A 17 10.86 3.16 -14.67
CA GLN A 17 10.13 2.69 -13.50
C GLN A 17 9.85 1.19 -13.58
N ALA A 18 9.38 0.67 -14.71
CA ALA A 18 9.11 -0.74 -14.89
C ALA A 18 10.38 -1.60 -14.76
N LEU A 19 11.49 -1.15 -15.37
CA LEU A 19 12.79 -1.81 -15.23
C LEU A 19 13.26 -1.82 -13.77
N ARG A 20 13.18 -0.68 -13.08
CA ARG A 20 13.56 -0.58 -11.66
C ARG A 20 12.74 -1.54 -10.78
N ILE A 21 11.42 -1.58 -11.00
CA ILE A 21 10.52 -2.50 -10.29
C ILE A 21 10.89 -3.96 -10.55
N ALA A 22 11.15 -4.32 -11.81
CA ALA A 22 11.44 -5.70 -12.20
C ALA A 22 12.82 -6.15 -11.72
N VAL A 23 13.84 -5.31 -11.84
CA VAL A 23 15.22 -5.65 -11.46
C VAL A 23 15.38 -5.80 -9.95
N ASN A 24 14.70 -4.96 -9.15
CA ASN A 24 14.78 -5.01 -7.70
C ASN A 24 13.64 -5.80 -7.04
N GLU A 25 12.79 -6.46 -7.83
CA GLU A 25 11.62 -7.22 -7.35
C GLU A 25 10.76 -6.44 -6.35
N GLU A 26 10.63 -5.12 -6.55
CA GLU A 26 10.16 -4.17 -5.51
C GLU A 26 8.75 -4.50 -5.00
N LEU A 27 7.87 -4.95 -5.90
CA LEU A 27 6.49 -5.28 -5.54
C LEU A 27 6.40 -6.56 -4.72
N GLU A 28 7.26 -7.54 -4.98
CA GLU A 28 7.26 -8.81 -4.25
C GLU A 28 7.86 -8.61 -2.87
N ASN A 29 9.00 -7.92 -2.81
CA ASN A 29 9.62 -7.49 -1.56
C ASN A 29 8.66 -6.68 -0.68
N LEU A 30 7.85 -5.80 -1.28
CA LEU A 30 6.81 -5.06 -0.53
C LEU A 30 5.76 -5.99 0.08
N LYS A 31 5.25 -6.98 -0.66
CA LYS A 31 4.26 -7.92 -0.12
C LYS A 31 4.84 -8.73 1.04
N SER A 32 6.04 -9.30 0.85
CA SER A 32 6.71 -10.07 1.89
C SER A 32 6.99 -9.22 3.12
N ALA A 33 7.43 -7.97 2.95
CA ALA A 33 7.67 -7.05 4.06
C ALA A 33 6.38 -6.71 4.82
N LEU A 34 5.24 -6.56 4.14
CA LEU A 34 3.95 -6.31 4.78
C LEU A 34 3.49 -7.51 5.61
N GLU A 35 3.58 -8.72 5.05
CA GLU A 35 3.22 -9.97 5.74
C GLU A 35 4.10 -10.19 6.97
N ILE A 36 5.43 -10.19 6.77
CA ILE A 36 6.40 -10.34 7.84
C ILE A 36 6.18 -9.24 8.89
N GLY A 37 6.16 -7.98 8.47
CA GLY A 37 5.99 -6.85 9.38
C GLY A 37 4.74 -6.95 10.26
N SER A 38 3.62 -7.45 9.71
CA SER A 38 2.37 -7.61 10.47
C SER A 38 2.46 -8.72 11.50
N ASN A 39 3.27 -9.74 11.22
CA ASN A 39 3.51 -10.86 12.12
C ASN A 39 4.48 -10.51 13.27
N TYR A 40 5.40 -9.58 13.05
CA TYR A 40 6.38 -9.15 14.06
C TYR A 40 5.87 -8.03 14.99
N LEU A 41 4.86 -7.27 14.57
CA LEU A 41 4.27 -6.23 15.40
C LEU A 41 3.45 -6.83 16.55
N THR A 42 3.66 -6.32 17.77
CA THR A 42 2.85 -6.65 18.95
C THR A 42 1.48 -5.99 18.86
N THR A 43 0.54 -6.43 19.71
CA THR A 43 -0.73 -5.72 19.94
C THR A 43 -0.50 -4.23 20.17
N GLY A 44 -1.28 -3.39 19.49
CA GLY A 44 -1.15 -1.92 19.52
C GLY A 44 0.01 -1.37 18.68
N GLY A 45 0.85 -2.24 18.11
CA GLY A 45 1.93 -1.86 17.21
C GLY A 45 1.38 -1.25 15.91
N ARG A 46 2.07 -0.25 15.38
CA ARG A 46 1.62 0.49 14.19
C ARG A 46 2.51 0.20 12.99
N MET A 47 1.87 -0.12 11.88
CA MET A 47 2.50 -0.22 10.57
C MET A 47 2.18 1.03 9.76
N VAL A 48 3.21 1.73 9.32
CA VAL A 48 3.09 2.94 8.47
C VAL A 48 3.88 2.70 7.19
N VAL A 49 3.24 2.92 6.05
CA VAL A 49 3.84 2.71 4.73
C VAL A 49 3.66 3.95 3.87
N ILE A 50 4.74 4.40 3.26
CA ILE A 50 4.75 5.49 2.27
C ILE A 50 5.04 4.87 0.91
N SER A 51 4.13 5.09 -0.04
CA SER A 51 4.26 4.62 -1.43
C SER A 51 4.36 5.80 -2.38
N TYR A 52 5.12 5.65 -3.46
CA TYR A 52 5.36 6.74 -4.43
C TYR A 52 4.67 6.50 -5.77
N HIS A 53 4.16 5.29 -6.02
CA HIS A 53 3.39 5.00 -7.22
C HIS A 53 2.15 4.15 -6.96
N SER A 54 1.27 4.11 -7.96
CA SER A 54 -0.05 3.48 -7.85
C SER A 54 -0.01 1.98 -7.60
N LEU A 55 1.00 1.26 -8.11
CA LEU A 55 1.15 -0.18 -7.89
C LEU A 55 1.43 -0.50 -6.42
N GLU A 56 2.41 0.17 -5.80
CA GLU A 56 2.71 0.05 -4.36
C GLU A 56 1.48 0.41 -3.52
N ASP A 57 0.88 1.59 -3.74
CA ASP A 57 -0.29 2.04 -2.96
C ASP A 57 -1.45 1.03 -3.03
N ARG A 58 -1.65 0.41 -4.20
CA ARG A 58 -2.69 -0.60 -4.39
C ARG A 58 -2.39 -1.86 -3.57
N ILE A 59 -1.14 -2.33 -3.54
CA ILE A 59 -0.74 -3.48 -2.73
C ILE A 59 -0.99 -3.20 -1.25
N VAL A 60 -0.48 -2.08 -0.74
CA VAL A 60 -0.66 -1.67 0.67
C VAL A 60 -2.15 -1.54 1.01
N LYS A 61 -2.92 -0.84 0.17
CA LYS A 61 -4.36 -0.68 0.36
C LYS A 61 -5.09 -2.01 0.43
N THR A 62 -4.74 -2.94 -0.46
CA THR A 62 -5.40 -4.25 -0.54
C THR A 62 -5.04 -5.10 0.68
N PHE A 63 -3.76 -5.12 1.04
CA PHE A 63 -3.26 -5.82 2.23
C PHE A 63 -3.92 -5.32 3.52
N PHE A 64 -3.91 -4.00 3.75
CA PHE A 64 -4.56 -3.39 4.90
C PHE A 64 -6.06 -3.67 4.92
N LYS A 65 -6.74 -3.55 3.77
CA LYS A 65 -8.18 -3.83 3.69
C LYS A 65 -8.48 -5.30 4.01
N HIS A 66 -7.72 -6.23 3.45
CA HIS A 66 -7.91 -7.67 3.65
C HIS A 66 -7.74 -8.03 5.13
N ASN A 67 -6.61 -7.63 5.74
CA ASN A 67 -6.31 -7.91 7.15
C ASN A 67 -7.15 -7.09 8.15
N SER A 68 -7.89 -6.09 7.70
CA SER A 68 -8.87 -5.37 8.54
C SER A 68 -10.26 -5.97 8.55
N ARG A 69 -10.54 -6.95 7.67
CA ARG A 69 -11.84 -7.61 7.63
C ARG A 69 -11.99 -8.49 8.86
N ARG A 70 -13.13 -8.34 9.54
CA ARG A 70 -13.55 -9.23 10.64
C ARG A 70 -14.32 -10.46 10.17
N CYS A 71 -14.55 -10.57 8.86
CA CYS A 71 -15.29 -11.68 8.28
C CYS A 71 -14.80 -11.93 6.85
N VAL A 72 -14.52 -13.20 6.56
CA VAL A 72 -14.14 -13.71 5.24
C VAL A 72 -15.23 -14.61 4.64
N CYS A 73 -16.34 -14.83 5.35
CA CYS A 73 -17.43 -15.67 4.88
C CYS A 73 -18.07 -15.12 3.59
N PRO A 74 -18.54 -16.01 2.70
CA PRO A 74 -19.42 -15.64 1.60
C PRO A 74 -20.60 -14.75 2.05
N PRO A 75 -20.98 -13.74 1.26
CA PRO A 75 -22.10 -12.85 1.60
C PRO A 75 -23.45 -13.56 1.65
N ASP A 76 -23.55 -14.76 1.07
CA ASP A 76 -24.77 -15.57 1.04
C ASP A 76 -25.04 -16.29 2.37
N LEU A 77 -24.08 -16.29 3.29
CA LEU A 77 -24.25 -16.84 4.63
C LEU A 77 -24.92 -15.82 5.55
N PRO A 78 -26.07 -16.15 6.17
CA PRO A 78 -26.80 -15.22 7.02
C PRO A 78 -26.11 -14.95 8.36
N ILE A 79 -25.16 -15.80 8.78
CA ILE A 79 -24.44 -15.70 10.04
C ILE A 79 -22.94 -15.91 9.78
N CYS A 80 -22.11 -15.09 10.43
CA CYS A 80 -20.67 -15.23 10.38
C CYS A 80 -20.22 -16.51 11.12
N VAL A 81 -19.56 -17.42 10.40
CA VAL A 81 -19.03 -18.68 10.95
C VAL A 81 -17.50 -18.73 11.02
N CYS A 82 -16.79 -17.75 10.43
CA CYS A 82 -15.33 -17.78 10.38
C CYS A 82 -14.65 -17.46 11.72
N GLY A 83 -15.34 -16.79 12.65
CA GLY A 83 -14.80 -16.51 13.99
C GLY A 83 -13.54 -15.63 14.04
N GLU A 84 -13.00 -15.19 12.90
CA GLU A 84 -11.72 -14.50 12.85
C GLU A 84 -11.80 -13.02 13.24
N PRO A 85 -11.11 -12.60 14.32
CA PRO A 85 -10.92 -11.19 14.59
C PRO A 85 -10.00 -10.60 13.52
N GLY A 86 -10.42 -9.48 12.90
CA GLY A 86 -9.56 -8.80 11.93
C GLY A 86 -8.25 -8.39 12.58
N LEU A 87 -7.12 -8.73 11.96
CA LEU A 87 -5.77 -8.53 12.52
C LEU A 87 -5.35 -7.05 12.59
N LEU A 88 -5.90 -6.20 11.72
CA LEU A 88 -5.52 -4.80 11.59
C LEU A 88 -6.71 -3.84 11.78
N LYS A 89 -6.48 -2.75 12.50
CA LYS A 89 -7.34 -1.57 12.54
C LYS A 89 -6.76 -0.48 11.64
N LEU A 90 -7.52 -0.06 10.63
CA LEU A 90 -7.11 1.04 9.75
C LEU A 90 -7.10 2.36 10.51
N LEU A 91 -5.95 3.02 10.57
CA LEU A 91 -5.83 4.38 11.11
C LEU A 91 -6.15 5.44 10.04
N THR A 92 -5.83 5.14 8.77
CA THR A 92 -6.08 6.03 7.63
C THR A 92 -7.11 5.42 6.68
N LYS A 93 -8.33 5.97 6.62
CA LYS A 93 -9.37 5.54 5.66
C LYS A 93 -8.99 5.85 4.21
N ARG A 94 -8.39 7.03 3.99
CA ARG A 94 -7.80 7.48 2.71
C ARG A 94 -6.30 7.63 2.90
N SER A 95 -5.52 7.49 1.83
CA SER A 95 -4.08 7.77 1.92
C SER A 95 -3.86 9.24 2.26
N VAL A 96 -2.97 9.52 3.21
CA VAL A 96 -2.53 10.88 3.50
C VAL A 96 -1.60 11.33 2.39
N GLN A 97 -1.83 12.54 1.89
CA GLN A 97 -1.06 13.18 0.82
C GLN A 97 -0.18 14.29 1.41
N PRO A 98 0.97 14.58 0.78
CA PRO A 98 1.80 15.72 1.17
C PRO A 98 1.02 17.03 1.03
N LEU A 99 1.41 18.03 1.82
CA LEU A 99 0.91 19.40 1.70
C LEU A 99 1.63 20.14 0.57
N GLU A 100 1.05 21.22 0.04
CA GLU A 100 1.68 21.97 -1.05
C GLU A 100 3.01 22.62 -0.64
N GLU A 101 3.13 23.07 0.61
CA GLU A 101 4.39 23.55 1.16
C GLU A 101 5.47 22.46 1.17
N GLU A 102 5.08 21.22 1.45
CA GLU A 102 6.00 20.07 1.44
C GLU A 102 6.42 19.75 0.01
N ILE A 103 5.50 19.81 -0.95
CA ILE A 103 5.81 19.58 -2.38
C ILE A 103 6.76 20.65 -2.91
N GLN A 104 6.58 21.91 -2.52
CA GLN A 104 7.48 23.00 -2.92
C GLN A 104 8.89 22.82 -2.35
N ARG A 105 9.01 22.43 -1.08
CA ARG A 105 10.31 22.16 -0.44
C ARG A 105 10.95 20.86 -0.92
N ASN A 106 10.15 19.85 -1.22
CA ASN A 106 10.58 18.53 -1.67
C ASN A 106 9.72 18.04 -2.84
N PRO A 107 10.07 18.37 -4.09
CA PRO A 107 9.30 17.96 -5.27
C PRO A 107 9.12 16.43 -5.43
N ARG A 108 9.96 15.62 -4.78
CA ARG A 108 9.83 14.14 -4.79
C ARG A 108 8.65 13.66 -3.95
N SER A 109 8.18 14.44 -2.97
CA SER A 109 7.04 14.08 -2.13
C SER A 109 5.72 14.11 -2.89
N ARG A 110 5.62 14.84 -4.03
CA ARG A 110 4.39 15.03 -4.82
C ARG A 110 3.56 13.76 -5.07
N SER A 111 4.18 12.60 -5.18
CA SER A 111 3.51 11.33 -5.44
C SER A 111 3.42 10.40 -4.23
N ALA A 112 3.90 10.84 -3.07
CA ALA A 112 3.84 10.12 -1.82
C ALA A 112 2.39 9.92 -1.36
N ARG A 113 2.10 8.71 -0.93
CA ARG A 113 0.85 8.30 -0.31
C ARG A 113 1.17 7.51 0.94
N LEU A 114 0.77 8.04 2.09
CA LEU A 114 0.95 7.40 3.38
C LEU A 114 -0.31 6.64 3.78
N ARG A 115 -0.13 5.40 4.26
CA ARG A 115 -1.18 4.60 4.90
C ARG A 115 -0.69 4.06 6.22
N ALA A 116 -1.57 4.03 7.22
CA ALA A 116 -1.28 3.48 8.53
C ALA A 116 -2.36 2.53 9.03
N ALA A 117 -1.92 1.47 9.71
CA ALA A 117 -2.76 0.49 10.39
C ALA A 117 -2.13 0.12 11.74
N GLU A 118 -2.97 -0.32 12.67
CA GLU A 118 -2.59 -0.76 14.02
C GLU A 118 -2.94 -2.25 14.17
N VAL A 119 -2.03 -3.04 14.72
CA VAL A 119 -2.25 -4.46 15.00
C VAL A 119 -3.16 -4.61 16.21
N LEU A 120 -4.21 -5.40 16.05
CA LEU A 120 -5.16 -5.72 17.12
C LEU A 120 -4.69 -6.93 17.93
N GLU A 121 -5.34 -7.15 19.07
CA GLU A 121 -5.12 -8.37 19.86
C GLU A 121 -5.37 -9.61 18.99
N ARG A 122 -4.42 -10.55 19.04
CA ARG A 122 -4.50 -11.85 18.38
C ARG A 122 -5.25 -12.86 19.24
#